data_AF-A0A2V7ARA5-F1
#
_entry.id   AF-A0A2V7ARA5-F1
#
_cell.length_a   1.000
_cell.length_b   1.000
_cell.length_c   1.000
_cell.angle_alpha   90.00
_cell.angle_beta   90.00
_cell.angle_gamma   90.00
#
_symmetry.space_group_name_H-M   'P 1'
#
loop_
_entity.id
_entity.type
_entity.pdbx_description
1 polymer ?
#
loop_
_entity_poly.entity_id
_entity_poly.type
_entity_poly.pdbx_seq_one_letter_code
_entity_poly.pdbx_strand_id
1 'polypeptide(L)'
;MVIFAHPDDAEIGSGGVVAKWITRGCEVTYVLCTNGDAGTADRSLTPAELAKKRADEQRAAADFTGVKHVVMLGYPDGELEDDRRLLGDVVRALRHYRPHTVFVHDPYRIQGFQHRDHRKAGITTTDAVYPYARDHLHFPEQITRDGLQPHKVRELWYWG
;
A
#
# COMPACT_ATOMS: atom_id res chain seq x y z
N MET A 1 -5.45 -5.03 5.71
CA MET A 1 -4.69 -3.88 5.15
C MET A 1 -4.46 -4.15 3.68
N VAL A 2 -4.67 -3.16 2.83
CA VAL A 2 -4.40 -3.25 1.39
C VAL A 2 -3.24 -2.31 1.08
N ILE A 3 -2.20 -2.83 0.42
CA ILE A 3 -1.01 -2.07 0.04
C ILE A 3 -0.93 -2.07 -1.48
N PHE A 4 -0.80 -0.91 -2.10
CA PHE A 4 -0.93 -0.77 -3.55
C PHE A 4 -0.09 0.39 -4.08
N ALA A 5 0.24 0.34 -5.37
CA ALA A 5 1.19 1.24 -5.98
C ALA A 5 0.58 2.62 -6.25
N HIS A 6 -0.57 2.68 -6.93
CA HIS A 6 -1.14 3.93 -7.43
C HIS A 6 -2.60 4.13 -6.97
N PRO A 7 -3.07 5.39 -6.86
CA PRO A 7 -4.49 5.65 -6.67
C PRO A 7 -5.29 4.94 -7.78
N ASP A 8 -6.39 4.26 -7.43
CA ASP A 8 -7.23 3.36 -8.25
C ASP A 8 -6.94 1.84 -8.16
N ASP A 9 -5.70 1.44 -7.85
CA ASP A 9 -5.31 0.03 -7.84
C ASP A 9 -6.14 -0.78 -6.84
N ALA A 10 -6.38 -0.24 -5.65
CA ALA A 10 -7.12 -0.92 -4.60
C ALA A 10 -8.59 -1.10 -5.00
N GLU A 11 -9.21 -0.09 -5.61
CA GLU A 11 -10.58 -0.15 -6.09
C GLU A 11 -10.72 -1.20 -7.20
N ILE A 12 -9.79 -1.24 -8.16
CA ILE A 12 -9.79 -2.18 -9.29
C ILE A 12 -9.51 -3.62 -8.83
N GLY A 13 -8.42 -3.82 -8.09
CA GLY A 13 -7.91 -5.14 -7.75
C GLY A 13 -8.60 -5.78 -6.53
N SER A 14 -9.05 -4.96 -5.58
CA SER A 14 -9.51 -5.44 -4.27
C SER A 14 -10.85 -4.86 -3.80
N GLY A 15 -11.44 -3.92 -4.53
CA GLY A 15 -12.60 -3.14 -4.06
C GLY A 15 -13.79 -4.01 -3.62
N GLY A 16 -14.10 -5.07 -4.37
CA GLY A 16 -15.16 -6.01 -3.99
C GLY A 16 -14.86 -6.80 -2.71
N VAL A 17 -13.60 -7.19 -2.50
CA VAL A 17 -13.16 -7.88 -1.26
C VAL A 17 -13.20 -6.91 -0.09
N VAL A 18 -12.73 -5.68 -0.28
CA VAL A 18 -12.73 -4.61 0.73
C VAL A 18 -14.16 -4.29 1.17
N ALA A 19 -15.08 -4.06 0.23
CA ALA A 19 -16.49 -3.81 0.55
C ALA A 19 -17.11 -4.98 1.34
N LYS A 20 -16.80 -6.23 0.95
CA LYS A 20 -17.25 -7.41 1.68
C LYS A 20 -16.68 -7.49 3.10
N TRP A 21 -15.41 -7.13 3.30
CA TRP A 21 -14.80 -7.10 4.64
C TRP A 21 -15.43 -6.02 5.51
N ILE A 22 -15.64 -4.83 4.98
CA ILE A 22 -16.25 -3.71 5.72
C ILE A 22 -17.68 -4.04 6.15
N THR A 23 -18.50 -4.60 5.25
CA THR A 23 -19.87 -5.05 5.60
C THR A 23 -19.91 -6.18 6.63
N ARG A 24 -18.79 -6.88 6.85
CA ARG A 24 -18.61 -7.91 7.89
C ARG A 24 -17.98 -7.36 9.17
N GLY A 25 -17.79 -6.05 9.27
CA GLY A 25 -17.25 -5.38 10.46
C GLY A 25 -15.72 -5.38 10.55
N CYS A 26 -15.00 -5.72 9.47
CA CYS A 26 -13.55 -5.61 9.46
C CYS A 26 -13.14 -4.13 9.30
N GLU A 27 -12.13 -3.72 10.07
CA GLU A 27 -11.45 -2.45 9.84
C GLU A 27 -10.44 -2.60 8.69
N VAL A 28 -10.54 -1.73 7.68
CA VAL A 28 -9.64 -1.72 6.52
C VAL A 28 -8.78 -0.47 6.55
N THR A 29 -7.47 -0.67 6.39
CA THR A 29 -6.48 0.39 6.17
C THR A 29 -5.87 0.22 4.78
N TYR A 30 -5.75 1.32 4.06
CA TYR A 30 -5.05 1.45 2.79
C TYR A 30 -3.66 2.04 3.01
N VAL A 31 -2.68 1.50 2.29
CA VAL A 31 -1.33 2.05 2.18
C VAL A 31 -1.05 2.24 0.69
N LEU A 32 -1.08 3.49 0.26
CA LEU A 32 -0.81 3.92 -1.10
C LEU A 32 0.67 4.33 -1.21
N CYS A 33 1.44 3.63 -2.03
CA CYS A 33 2.87 3.84 -2.17
C CYS A 33 3.18 5.15 -2.91
N THR A 34 2.60 5.36 -4.10
CA THR A 34 2.90 6.52 -4.94
C THR A 34 1.84 7.60 -4.85
N ASN A 35 2.16 8.79 -5.35
CA ASN A 35 1.21 9.91 -5.45
C ASN A 35 0.37 9.92 -6.75
N GLY A 36 0.67 9.03 -7.71
CA GLY A 36 -0.03 8.95 -9.01
C GLY A 36 0.24 10.14 -9.93
N ASP A 37 1.41 10.78 -9.83
CA ASP A 37 1.73 12.03 -10.54
C ASP A 37 2.15 11.88 -12.01
N ALA A 38 2.15 10.66 -12.55
CA ALA A 38 2.43 10.37 -13.96
C ALA A 38 1.24 9.77 -14.74
N GLY A 39 0.18 9.32 -14.04
CA GLY A 39 -0.99 8.67 -14.63
C GLY A 39 -2.03 9.59 -15.29
N THR A 40 -1.68 10.28 -16.39
CA THR A 40 -2.64 11.09 -17.16
C THR A 40 -2.35 11.15 -18.67
N ALA A 41 -3.40 11.30 -19.49
CA ALA A 41 -3.29 11.70 -20.90
C ALA A 41 -3.49 13.21 -21.11
N ASP A 42 -3.96 13.93 -20.09
CA ASP A 42 -4.17 15.37 -20.13
C ASP A 42 -2.85 16.12 -20.00
N ARG A 43 -2.41 16.72 -21.12
CA ARG A 43 -1.14 17.46 -21.22
C ARG A 43 -1.16 18.81 -20.52
N SER A 44 -2.32 19.29 -20.05
CA SER A 44 -2.44 20.56 -19.34
C SER A 44 -2.12 20.44 -17.85
N LEU A 45 -2.16 19.21 -17.29
CA LEU A 45 -1.89 18.97 -15.88
C LEU A 45 -0.40 18.83 -15.62
N THR A 46 0.08 19.55 -14.61
CA THR A 46 1.41 19.28 -14.03
C THR A 46 1.37 18.06 -13.09
N PRO A 47 2.51 17.39 -12.86
CA PRO A 47 2.60 16.29 -11.89
C PRO A 47 2.08 16.68 -10.50
N ALA A 48 2.38 17.89 -10.03
CA ALA A 48 1.94 18.37 -8.72
C ALA A 48 0.41 18.56 -8.64
N GLU A 49 -0.22 19.08 -9.70
CA GLU A 49 -1.67 19.20 -9.77
C GLU A 49 -2.35 17.83 -9.82
N LEU A 50 -1.78 16.90 -10.60
CA LEU A 50 -2.27 15.54 -10.70
C LEU A 50 -2.16 14.80 -9.36
N ALA A 51 -1.01 14.86 -8.69
CA ALA A 51 -0.80 14.27 -7.37
C ALA A 51 -1.84 14.74 -6.35
N LYS A 52 -2.09 16.05 -6.31
CA LYS A 52 -3.09 16.64 -5.40
C LYS A 52 -4.48 16.13 -5.72
N LYS A 53 -4.88 16.17 -7.00
CA LYS A 53 -6.18 15.70 -7.46
C LYS A 53 -6.40 14.22 -7.11
N ARG A 54 -5.39 13.39 -7.35
CA ARG A 54 -5.42 11.95 -7.08
C ARG A 54 -5.49 11.64 -5.58
N ALA A 55 -4.81 12.41 -4.74
CA ALA A 55 -4.93 12.28 -3.30
C ALA A 55 -6.37 12.57 -2.82
N ASP A 56 -7.01 13.60 -3.37
CA ASP A 56 -8.39 13.95 -3.01
C ASP A 56 -9.37 12.87 -3.51
N GLU A 57 -9.17 12.35 -4.72
CA GLU A 57 -9.95 11.23 -5.27
C GLU A 57 -9.83 9.96 -4.44
N GLN A 58 -8.61 9.59 -4.05
CA GLN A 58 -8.38 8.38 -3.24
C GLN A 58 -9.03 8.48 -1.87
N ARG A 59 -8.99 9.66 -1.23
CA ARG A 59 -9.70 9.89 0.05
C ARG A 59 -11.20 9.75 -0.13
N ALA A 60 -11.77 10.37 -1.16
CA ALA A 60 -13.19 10.27 -1.46
C ALA A 60 -13.63 8.82 -1.74
N ALA A 61 -12.83 8.05 -2.48
CA ALA A 61 -13.10 6.64 -2.75
C ALA A 61 -13.04 5.78 -1.48
N ALA A 62 -12.04 6.03 -0.62
CA ALA A 62 -11.90 5.37 0.67
C ALA A 62 -13.09 5.68 1.60
N ASP A 63 -13.46 6.96 1.71
CA ASP A 63 -14.61 7.42 2.51
C ASP A 63 -15.92 6.79 2.03
N PHE A 64 -16.14 6.76 0.71
CA PHE A 64 -17.32 6.13 0.10
C PHE A 64 -17.39 4.62 0.42
N THR A 65 -16.27 3.92 0.38
CA THR A 65 -16.22 2.47 0.62
C THR A 65 -16.28 2.12 2.11
N GLY A 66 -15.99 3.06 3.00
CA GLY A 66 -15.91 2.86 4.45
C GLY A 66 -14.53 2.40 4.95
N VAL A 67 -13.48 2.64 4.15
CA VAL A 67 -12.09 2.39 4.57
C VAL A 67 -11.74 3.36 5.70
N LYS A 68 -11.18 2.82 6.79
CA LYS A 68 -11.00 3.59 8.03
C LYS A 68 -9.79 4.52 7.99
N HIS A 69 -8.73 4.08 7.33
CA HIS A 69 -7.44 4.77 7.30
C HIS A 69 -6.82 4.70 5.90
N VAL A 70 -6.26 5.83 5.44
CA VAL A 70 -5.50 5.93 4.19
C VAL A 70 -4.12 6.51 4.52
N VAL A 71 -3.09 5.70 4.34
CA VAL A 71 -1.68 6.08 4.48
C VAL A 71 -1.13 6.36 3.09
N MET A 72 -0.73 7.60 2.82
CA MET A 72 -0.13 8.00 1.56
C MET A 72 1.37 8.19 1.76
N LEU A 73 2.20 7.33 1.18
CA LEU A 73 3.66 7.39 1.33
C LEU A 73 4.31 8.44 0.41
N GLY A 74 3.67 8.73 -0.73
CA GLY A 74 4.03 9.87 -1.58
C GLY A 74 5.27 9.69 -2.45
N TYR A 75 5.61 8.44 -2.81
CA TYR A 75 6.67 8.18 -3.78
C TYR A 75 6.27 8.65 -5.18
N PRO A 76 7.22 9.03 -6.06
CA PRO A 76 6.91 9.37 -7.45
C PRO A 76 6.36 8.17 -8.21
N ASP A 77 5.35 8.41 -9.04
CA ASP A 77 4.69 7.39 -9.86
C ASP A 77 5.62 6.89 -10.97
N GLY A 78 5.78 5.57 -11.08
CA GLY A 78 6.68 4.93 -12.04
C GLY A 78 8.13 4.80 -11.58
N GLU A 79 8.48 5.34 -10.40
CA GLU A 79 9.85 5.31 -9.85
C GLU A 79 9.96 4.47 -8.57
N LEU A 80 8.93 3.71 -8.21
CA LEU A 80 8.97 2.90 -6.99
C LEU A 80 10.12 1.88 -7.07
N GLU A 81 10.93 1.79 -6.00
CA GLU A 81 12.01 0.80 -5.88
C GLU A 81 11.84 0.01 -4.58
N ASP A 82 12.26 -1.25 -4.62
CA ASP A 82 12.27 -2.18 -3.48
C ASP A 82 13.49 -1.91 -2.58
N ASP A 83 13.59 -0.67 -2.13
CA ASP A 83 14.69 -0.18 -1.31
C ASP A 83 14.37 -0.22 0.20
N ARG A 84 15.40 0.10 1.00
CA ARG A 84 15.28 0.11 2.46
C ARG A 84 14.29 1.17 2.97
N ARG A 85 14.07 2.24 2.22
CA ARG A 85 13.18 3.35 2.62
C ARG A 85 11.72 2.89 2.50
N LEU A 86 11.32 2.40 1.32
CA LEU A 86 9.97 1.88 1.10
C LEU A 86 9.68 0.72 2.03
N LEU A 87 10.63 -0.21 2.17
CA LEU A 87 10.51 -1.33 3.10
C LEU A 87 10.28 -0.86 4.54
N GLY A 88 11.02 0.17 4.99
CA GLY A 88 10.86 0.75 6.32
C GLY A 88 9.48 1.36 6.54
N ASP A 89 8.97 2.10 5.56
CA ASP A 89 7.65 2.74 5.61
C ASP A 89 6.51 1.72 5.63
N VAL A 90 6.62 0.65 4.83
CA VAL A 90 5.66 -0.46 4.85
C VAL A 90 5.71 -1.20 6.19
N VAL A 91 6.90 -1.53 6.72
CA VAL A 91 7.06 -2.17 8.04
C VAL A 91 6.46 -1.31 9.15
N ARG A 92 6.66 0.01 9.08
CA ARG A 92 6.08 0.97 10.01
C ARG A 92 4.55 0.91 9.99
N ALA A 93 3.94 0.92 8.80
CA ALA A 93 2.49 0.79 8.65
C ALA A 93 1.99 -0.54 9.24
N LEU A 94 2.67 -1.66 8.93
CA LEU A 94 2.32 -2.99 9.47
C LEU A 94 2.38 -3.04 10.99
N ARG A 95 3.40 -2.45 11.63
CA ARG A 95 3.54 -2.44 13.09
C ARG A 95 2.55 -1.48 13.76
N HIS A 96 2.20 -0.37 13.12
CA HIS A 96 1.24 0.60 13.64
C HIS A 96 -0.19 0.07 13.62
N TYR A 97 -0.67 -0.38 12.46
CA TYR A 97 -2.06 -0.82 12.27
C TYR A 97 -2.29 -2.31 12.57
N ARG A 98 -1.21 -3.07 12.78
CA ARG A 98 -1.23 -4.48 13.22
C ARG A 98 -2.25 -5.36 12.46
N PRO A 99 -2.28 -5.36 11.12
CA PRO A 99 -3.32 -6.06 10.37
C PRO A 99 -3.23 -7.58 10.51
N HIS A 100 -4.39 -8.25 10.57
CA HIS A 100 -4.46 -9.71 10.47
C HIS A 100 -4.04 -10.19 9.07
N THR A 101 -4.68 -9.64 8.04
CA THR A 101 -4.48 -9.97 6.62
C THR A 101 -3.92 -8.76 5.88
N VAL A 102 -2.90 -8.99 5.06
CA VAL A 102 -2.35 -8.03 4.10
C VAL A 102 -2.70 -8.49 2.69
N PHE A 103 -3.13 -7.56 1.85
CA PHE A 103 -3.47 -7.80 0.44
C PHE A 103 -2.63 -6.85 -0.43
N VAL A 104 -1.97 -7.37 -1.46
CA VAL A 104 -1.08 -6.59 -2.35
C VAL A 104 -1.11 -7.13 -3.78
N HIS A 105 -0.59 -6.38 -4.75
CA HIS A 105 -0.31 -6.88 -6.11
C HIS A 105 0.58 -8.14 -6.08
N ASP A 106 0.27 -9.13 -6.92
CA ASP A 106 1.13 -10.30 -7.13
C ASP A 106 2.43 -9.89 -7.84
N PRO A 107 3.60 -9.97 -7.18
CA PRO A 107 4.87 -9.60 -7.78
C PRO A 107 5.36 -10.59 -8.84
N TYR A 108 4.81 -11.80 -8.90
CA TYR A 108 5.26 -12.89 -9.77
C TYR A 108 4.31 -13.18 -10.93
N ARG A 109 3.28 -12.36 -11.14
CA ARG A 109 2.38 -12.50 -12.29
C ARG A 109 3.18 -12.46 -13.60
N ILE A 110 3.12 -13.56 -14.35
CA ILE A 110 3.85 -13.75 -15.61
C ILE A 110 3.02 -13.51 -16.88
N GLN A 111 1.70 -13.32 -16.77
CA GLN A 111 0.81 -13.12 -17.92
C GLN A 111 0.22 -11.71 -17.97
N GLY A 112 0.33 -11.06 -19.13
CA GLY A 112 -0.22 -9.73 -19.40
C GLY A 112 0.75 -8.59 -19.08
N PHE A 113 0.26 -7.36 -19.22
CA PHE A 113 1.02 -6.17 -18.85
C PHE A 113 1.07 -6.05 -17.32
N GLN A 114 2.28 -5.95 -16.77
CA GLN A 114 2.55 -5.75 -15.36
C GLN A 114 3.32 -4.44 -15.18
N HIS A 115 2.76 -3.50 -14.44
CA HIS A 115 3.42 -2.23 -14.15
C HIS A 115 4.63 -2.48 -13.23
N ARG A 116 5.74 -1.74 -13.44
CA ARG A 116 6.94 -1.95 -12.62
C ARG A 116 6.67 -1.69 -11.14
N ASP A 117 5.89 -0.67 -10.81
CA ASP A 117 5.56 -0.31 -9.44
C ASP A 117 4.68 -1.36 -8.75
N HIS A 118 3.82 -2.06 -9.50
CA HIS A 118 3.02 -3.16 -8.94
C HIS A 118 3.94 -4.29 -8.45
N ARG A 119 4.94 -4.66 -9.26
CA ARG A 119 5.96 -5.65 -8.88
C ARG A 119 6.74 -5.18 -7.65
N LYS A 120 7.18 -3.93 -7.63
CA LYS A 120 7.97 -3.38 -6.52
C LYS A 120 7.17 -3.31 -5.22
N ALA A 121 5.93 -2.84 -5.27
CA ALA A 121 5.02 -2.85 -4.12
C ALA A 121 4.77 -4.28 -3.60
N GLY A 122 4.57 -5.25 -4.50
CA GLY A 122 4.38 -6.67 -4.16
C GLY A 122 5.61 -7.30 -3.50
N ILE A 123 6.80 -7.11 -4.07
CA ILE A 123 8.07 -7.62 -3.52
C ILE A 123 8.31 -7.01 -2.14
N THR A 124 8.27 -5.68 -2.03
CA THR A 124 8.55 -4.99 -0.77
C THR A 124 7.55 -5.35 0.31
N THR A 125 6.26 -5.51 -0.03
CA THR A 125 5.25 -5.94 0.95
C THR A 125 5.49 -7.36 1.42
N THR A 126 5.86 -8.27 0.53
CA THR A 126 6.21 -9.67 0.88
C THR A 126 7.35 -9.69 1.90
N ASP A 127 8.42 -8.95 1.62
CA ASP A 127 9.57 -8.83 2.53
C ASP A 127 9.18 -8.13 3.85
N ALA A 128 8.39 -7.05 3.78
CA ALA A 128 7.91 -6.34 4.96
C ALA A 128 7.12 -7.26 5.91
N VAL A 129 6.25 -8.11 5.35
CA VAL A 129 5.47 -9.10 6.10
C VAL A 129 6.39 -10.13 6.76
N TYR A 130 7.40 -10.62 6.04
CA TYR A 130 8.36 -11.58 6.56
C TYR A 130 9.77 -11.40 5.98
N PRO A 131 10.81 -11.23 6.81
CA PRO A 131 10.81 -11.27 8.28
C PRO A 131 10.60 -9.90 8.95
N TYR A 132 10.58 -8.78 8.22
CA TYR A 132 10.93 -7.47 8.77
C TYR A 132 9.94 -6.91 9.81
N ALA A 133 8.63 -7.06 9.62
CA ALA A 133 7.65 -6.61 10.62
C ALA A 133 7.66 -7.47 11.89
N ARG A 134 7.99 -8.77 11.76
CA ARG A 134 7.99 -9.76 12.84
C ARG A 134 9.24 -9.68 13.72
N ASP A 135 10.41 -9.52 13.11
CA ASP A 135 11.68 -9.67 13.82
C ASP A 135 12.21 -8.30 14.29
N HIS A 136 12.44 -8.20 15.59
CA HIS A 136 12.75 -6.93 16.27
C HIS A 136 14.11 -6.31 15.88
N LEU A 137 15.03 -7.09 15.31
CA LEU A 137 16.33 -6.59 14.85
C LEU A 137 16.23 -5.85 13.51
N HIS A 138 15.12 -5.98 12.79
CA HIS A 138 14.84 -5.18 11.60
C HIS A 138 14.15 -3.87 11.99
N PHE A 139 14.70 -2.75 11.49
CA PHE A 139 14.24 -1.39 11.80
C PHE A 139 14.06 -1.15 13.32
N PRO A 140 15.11 -1.37 14.15
CA PRO A 140 15.02 -1.25 15.61
C PRO A 140 14.70 0.17 16.07
N GLU A 141 14.99 1.19 15.25
CA GLU A 141 14.61 2.58 15.49
C GLU A 141 13.08 2.75 15.59
N GLN A 142 12.29 1.94 14.87
CA GLN A 142 10.83 2.01 14.98
C GLN A 142 10.31 1.52 16.33
N ILE A 143 11.02 0.59 16.96
CA ILE A 143 10.68 0.08 18.29
C ILE A 143 11.16 1.08 19.35
N THR A 144 12.43 1.47 19.26
CA THR A 144 13.11 2.27 20.29
C THR A 144 12.71 3.74 20.28
N ARG A 145 12.39 4.33 19.12
CA ARG A 145 11.98 5.73 19.00
C ARG A 145 10.47 5.89 18.90
N ASP A 146 9.82 5.05 18.10
CA ASP A 146 8.40 5.22 17.76
C ASP A 146 7.47 4.30 18.57
N GLY A 147 8.02 3.43 19.43
CA GLY A 147 7.27 2.50 20.28
C GLY A 147 6.54 1.38 19.53
N LEU A 148 6.80 1.23 18.22
CA LEU A 148 6.10 0.28 17.35
C LEU A 148 6.61 -1.15 17.56
N GLN A 149 5.88 -1.91 18.37
CA GLN A 149 6.23 -3.29 18.68
C GLN A 149 6.17 -4.20 17.44
N PRO A 150 6.96 -5.29 17.41
CA PRO A 150 6.87 -6.26 16.34
C PRO A 150 5.45 -6.79 16.13
N HIS A 151 5.15 -7.13 14.87
CA HIS A 151 3.83 -7.63 14.47
C HIS A 151 3.97 -8.79 13.50
N LYS A 152 3.23 -9.87 13.78
CA LYS A 152 3.16 -11.04 12.90
C LYS A 152 1.83 -11.01 12.15
N VAL A 153 1.90 -10.61 10.88
CA VAL A 153 0.78 -10.76 9.93
C VAL A 153 0.44 -12.24 9.80
N ARG A 154 -0.85 -12.57 9.77
CA ARG A 154 -1.32 -13.97 9.73
C ARG A 154 -1.49 -14.47 8.31
N GLU A 155 -1.92 -13.59 7.41
CA GLU A 155 -2.22 -13.93 6.02
C GLU A 155 -1.68 -12.85 5.08
N LEU A 156 -1.06 -13.29 3.98
CA LEU A 156 -0.64 -12.44 2.87
C LEU A 156 -1.33 -12.96 1.60
N TRP A 157 -2.17 -12.11 1.00
CA TRP A 157 -2.94 -12.43 -0.20
C TRP A 157 -2.43 -11.56 -1.35
N TYR A 158 -2.64 -12.04 -2.58
CA TYR A 158 -2.22 -11.34 -3.80
C TYR A 158 -3.37 -11.20 -4.79
N TRP A 159 -3.41 -10.08 -5.52
CA TRP A 159 -4.29 -9.91 -6.70
C TRP A 159 -3.46 -9.61 -7.95
N GLY A 160 -4.10 -9.78 -9.11
CA GLY A 160 -3.51 -9.48 -10.42
C GLY A 160 -3.33 -10.71 -11.27
#